data_AF-A0A956CFX9-F1
#
_entry.id   AF-A0A956CFX9-F1
#
_cell.length_a   1.000
_cell.length_b   1.000
_cell.length_c   1.000
_cell.angle_alpha   90.00
_cell.angle_beta   90.00
_cell.angle_gamma   90.00
#
_symmetry.space_group_name_H-M   'P 1'
#
loop_
_entity.id
_entity.type
_entity.pdbx_description
1 polymer ?
#
loop_
_entity_poly.entity_id
_entity_poly.type
_entity_poly.pdbx_seq_one_letter_code
_entity_poly.pdbx_strand_id
1 'polypeptide(L)'
;MALRYVADKSALARLKQPSVSARLAPLILGGDVATCSVVELEVLFSARSHADLAKTRRIRKSLPRVDLSQVDFDRAEDVLEALESVDSFWMGLVLKSCLDENLA
;
A
#
# COMPACT_ATOMS: atom_id res chain seq x y z
N MET A 1 17.52 -6.51 -15.18
CA MET A 1 16.34 -6.77 -14.34
C MET A 1 15.63 -5.45 -14.11
N ALA A 2 14.32 -5.38 -14.28
CA ALA A 2 13.55 -4.14 -14.11
C ALA A 2 12.52 -4.33 -13.00
N LEU A 3 12.56 -3.47 -11.98
CA LEU A 3 11.57 -3.43 -10.92
C LEU A 3 10.22 -3.03 -11.54
N ARG A 4 9.20 -3.88 -11.37
CA ARG A 4 7.85 -3.65 -11.93
C ARG A 4 6.82 -3.35 -10.86
N TYR A 5 7.07 -3.78 -9.62
CA TYR A 5 6.11 -3.68 -8.53
C TYR A 5 6.76 -3.13 -7.27
N VAL A 6 6.06 -2.23 -6.58
CA VAL A 6 6.35 -1.92 -5.17
C VAL A 6 5.37 -2.72 -4.33
N ALA A 7 5.88 -3.58 -3.45
CA ALA A 7 5.04 -4.40 -2.60
C ALA A 7 4.44 -3.55 -1.48
N ASP A 8 3.12 -3.58 -1.37
CA ASP A 8 2.38 -3.03 -0.24
C ASP A 8 2.48 -3.92 1.01
N LYS A 9 2.39 -3.32 2.20
CA LYS A 9 2.40 -4.02 3.50
C LYS A 9 1.34 -5.12 3.54
N SER A 10 0.15 -4.86 2.99
CA SER A 10 -0.96 -5.81 3.04
C SER A 10 -0.72 -7.05 2.17
N ALA A 11 0.05 -6.93 1.08
CA ALA A 11 0.49 -8.07 0.27
C ALA A 11 1.56 -8.88 1.01
N LEU A 12 2.52 -8.19 1.62
CA LEU A 12 3.62 -8.81 2.38
C LEU A 12 3.11 -9.57 3.62
N ALA A 13 2.16 -8.98 4.35
CA ALA A 13 1.53 -9.62 5.50
C ALA A 13 0.79 -10.91 5.12
N ARG A 14 0.30 -11.00 3.88
CA ARG A 14 -0.43 -12.16 3.36
C ARG A 14 0.44 -13.17 2.62
N LEU A 15 1.78 -13.02 2.59
CA LEU A 15 2.68 -14.02 1.98
C LEU A 15 2.51 -15.45 2.53
N LYS A 16 1.96 -15.60 3.75
CA LYS A 16 1.65 -16.91 4.33
C LYS A 16 0.42 -17.57 3.70
N GLN A 17 -0.44 -16.82 3.01
CA GLN A 17 -1.61 -17.35 2.33
C GLN A 17 -1.17 -18.04 1.04
N PRO A 18 -1.55 -19.31 0.78
CA PRO A 18 -1.06 -20.07 -0.37
C PRO A 18 -1.30 -19.38 -1.72
N SER A 19 -2.49 -18.79 -1.92
CA SER A 19 -2.86 -18.09 -3.15
C SER A 19 -2.00 -16.85 -3.40
N VAL A 20 -1.70 -16.06 -2.36
CA VAL A 20 -0.83 -14.89 -2.45
C VAL A 20 0.61 -15.30 -2.67
N SER A 21 1.09 -16.30 -1.93
CA SER A 21 2.45 -16.84 -2.06
C SER A 21 2.74 -17.36 -3.46
N ALA A 22 1.82 -18.15 -4.03
CA ALA A 22 1.94 -18.71 -5.37
C ALA A 22 2.16 -17.64 -6.45
N ARG A 23 1.63 -16.42 -6.24
CA ARG A 23 1.80 -15.32 -7.17
C ARG A 23 2.98 -14.41 -6.85
N LEU A 24 3.19 -14.09 -5.58
CA LEU A 24 4.13 -13.07 -5.13
C LEU A 24 5.55 -13.61 -4.93
N ALA A 25 5.71 -14.86 -4.46
CA ALA A 25 7.04 -15.43 -4.23
C ALA A 25 7.88 -15.53 -5.51
N PRO A 26 7.35 -15.97 -6.68
CA PRO A 26 8.13 -15.97 -7.92
C PRO A 26 8.59 -14.57 -8.36
N LEU A 27 7.76 -13.54 -8.14
CA LEU A 27 8.12 -12.15 -8.48
C LEU A 27 9.22 -11.61 -7.55
N ILE A 28 9.17 -11.96 -6.27
CA ILE A 28 10.23 -11.60 -5.30
C ILE A 28 11.54 -12.30 -5.68
N LEU A 29 11.50 -13.60 -5.98
CA LEU A 29 12.68 -14.38 -6.36
C LEU A 29 13.25 -13.95 -7.71
N GLY A 30 12.40 -13.52 -8.64
CA GLY A 30 12.80 -12.91 -9.91
C GLY A 30 13.30 -11.46 -9.77
N GLY A 31 13.22 -10.88 -8.57
CA GLY A 31 13.59 -9.51 -8.24
C GLY A 31 12.83 -8.45 -9.04
N ASP A 32 11.57 -8.73 -9.36
CA ASP A 32 10.63 -7.79 -9.98
C ASP A 32 9.95 -6.88 -8.95
N VAL A 33 10.14 -7.16 -7.66
CA VAL A 33 9.46 -6.55 -6.53
C VAL A 33 10.44 -5.73 -5.70
N ALA A 34 10.12 -4.46 -5.52
CA ALA A 34 10.76 -3.57 -4.56
C ALA A 34 9.86 -3.29 -3.35
N THR A 35 10.38 -2.56 -2.39
CA THR A 35 9.68 -1.93 -1.27
C THR A 35 10.02 -0.45 -1.22
N CYS A 36 9.41 0.33 -0.32
CA CYS A 36 9.80 1.72 -0.06
C CYS A 36 9.87 1.97 1.45
N SER A 37 10.46 3.10 1.85
CA SER A 37 10.67 3.41 3.27
C SER A 37 9.37 3.46 4.09
N VAL A 38 8.28 3.97 3.51
CA VAL A 38 6.96 4.04 4.20
C VAL A 38 6.43 2.63 4.49
N VAL A 39 6.39 1.74 3.49
CA VAL A 39 5.93 0.35 3.69
C VAL A 39 6.79 -0.39 4.71
N GLU A 40 8.11 -0.19 4.69
CA GLU A 40 9.00 -0.83 5.66
C GLU A 40 8.70 -0.38 7.10
N LEU A 41 8.39 0.90 7.31
CA LEU A 41 7.97 1.42 8.62
C LEU A 41 6.65 0.77 9.08
N GLU A 42 5.65 0.67 8.20
CA GLU A 42 4.37 0.02 8.53
C GLU A 42 4.51 -1.47 8.89
N VAL A 43 5.37 -2.17 8.15
CA VAL A 43 5.68 -3.59 8.40
C VAL A 43 6.35 -3.73 9.77
N LEU A 44 7.36 -2.91 10.08
CA LEU A 44 8.08 -2.97 11.35
C LEU A 44 7.21 -2.57 12.54
N PHE A 45 6.31 -1.60 12.38
CA PHE A 45 5.32 -1.23 13.40
C PHE A 45 4.37 -2.38 13.75
N SER A 46 4.16 -3.32 12.82
CA SER A 46 3.28 -4.48 13.03
C SER A 46 3.93 -5.61 13.82
N ALA A 47 5.23 -5.51 14.15
CA ALA A 47 5.94 -6.52 14.92
C ALA A 47 5.37 -6.64 16.34
N ARG A 48 5.32 -7.86 16.89
CA ARG A 48 4.72 -8.15 18.20
C ARG A 48 5.74 -8.20 19.35
N SER A 49 7.02 -8.05 19.04
CA SER A 49 8.10 -7.96 20.02
C SER A 49 9.35 -7.35 19.38
N HIS A 50 10.32 -6.97 20.20
CA HIS A 50 11.64 -6.54 19.70
C HIS A 50 12.33 -7.62 18.87
N ALA A 51 12.22 -8.90 19.28
CA ALA A 51 12.80 -10.02 18.54
C ALA A 51 12.14 -10.19 17.16
N ASP A 52 10.80 -10.03 17.09
CA ASP A 52 10.04 -10.09 15.85
C ASP A 52 10.40 -8.92 14.92
N LEU A 53 10.55 -7.70 15.45
CA LEU A 53 11.00 -6.54 14.71
C LEU A 53 12.41 -6.77 14.12
N ALA A 54 13.35 -7.24 14.94
CA ALA A 54 14.72 -7.49 14.51
C ALA A 54 14.78 -8.57 13.41
N LYS A 55 14.02 -9.66 13.57
CA LYS A 55 13.90 -10.72 12.56
C LYS A 55 13.29 -10.18 11.26
N THR A 56 12.18 -9.46 11.36
CA THR A 56 11.48 -8.87 10.20
C THR A 56 12.41 -7.92 9.47
N ARG A 57 13.06 -6.97 10.16
CA ARG A 57 14.02 -6.04 9.56
C ARG A 57 15.14 -6.75 8.82
N ARG A 58 15.68 -7.86 9.36
CA ARG A 58 16.72 -8.64 8.69
C ARG A 58 16.21 -9.29 7.40
N ILE A 59 15.05 -9.92 7.44
CA ILE A 59 14.44 -10.56 6.26
C ILE A 59 14.16 -9.53 5.16
N ARG A 60 13.68 -8.35 5.53
CA ARG A 60 13.29 -7.31 4.57
C ARG A 60 14.45 -6.61 3.87
N LYS A 61 15.65 -6.64 4.44
CA LYS A 61 16.86 -6.02 3.83
C LYS A 61 17.23 -6.62 2.46
N SER A 62 16.72 -7.79 2.10
CA SER A 62 16.99 -8.41 0.80
C SER A 62 16.16 -7.83 -0.35
N LEU A 63 15.08 -7.09 -0.06
CA LEU A 63 14.26 -6.48 -1.10
C LEU A 63 14.86 -5.14 -1.55
N PRO A 64 14.96 -4.89 -2.87
CA PRO A 64 15.31 -3.59 -3.41
C PRO A 64 14.40 -2.50 -2.85
N ARG A 65 14.96 -1.31 -2.62
CA ARG A 65 14.20 -0.14 -2.16
C ARG A 65 14.07 0.88 -3.28
N VAL A 66 12.87 1.38 -3.45
CA VAL A 66 12.61 2.61 -4.20
C VAL A 66 12.86 3.77 -3.27
N ASP A 67 13.69 4.71 -3.73
CA ASP A 67 13.94 5.96 -3.02
C ASP A 67 12.69 6.82 -3.05
N LEU A 68 12.42 7.47 -1.91
CA LEU A 68 11.35 8.45 -1.78
C LEU A 68 11.99 9.81 -1.54
N SER A 69 11.39 10.84 -2.12
CA SER A 69 11.78 12.23 -2.00
C SER A 69 10.56 13.09 -1.69
N GLN A 70 10.78 14.38 -1.40
CA GLN A 70 9.68 15.28 -1.04
C GLN A 70 8.57 15.33 -2.11
N VAL A 71 8.92 15.25 -3.39
CA VAL A 71 7.96 15.28 -4.50
C VAL A 71 6.95 14.13 -4.45
N ASP A 72 7.33 12.98 -3.89
CA ASP A 72 6.43 11.83 -3.75
C ASP A 72 5.36 12.08 -2.69
N PHE A 73 5.71 12.83 -1.63
CA PHE A 73 4.79 13.22 -0.58
C PHE A 73 3.89 14.37 -1.04
N ASP A 74 4.44 15.39 -1.71
CA ASP A 74 3.67 16.48 -2.30
C ASP A 74 2.62 15.92 -3.27
N ARG A 75 3.02 14.98 -4.13
CA ARG A 75 2.09 14.30 -5.04
C ARG A 75 1.02 13.50 -4.31
N ALA A 76 1.35 12.88 -3.17
CA ALA A 76 0.38 12.16 -2.36
C ALA A 76 -0.66 13.11 -1.75
N GLU A 77 -0.24 14.30 -1.30
CA GLU A 77 -1.17 15.35 -0.84
C GLU A 77 -2.12 15.78 -1.97
N ASP A 78 -1.63 16.00 -3.20
CA ASP A 78 -2.48 16.30 -4.37
C ASP A 78 -3.50 15.18 -4.65
N VAL A 79 -3.11 13.90 -4.49
CA VAL A 79 -4.05 12.78 -4.65
C VAL A 79 -5.14 12.82 -3.58
N LEU A 80 -4.78 13.10 -2.33
CA LEU A 80 -5.73 13.18 -1.23
C LEU A 80 -6.73 14.33 -1.44
N GLU A 81 -6.26 15.51 -1.83
CA GLU A 81 -7.13 16.64 -2.16
C GLU A 81 -8.11 16.27 -3.28
N ALA A 82 -7.62 15.59 -4.33
CA ALA A 82 -8.47 15.13 -5.42
C ALA A 82 -9.53 14.11 -4.94
N LEU A 83 -9.18 13.18 -4.05
CA LEU A 83 -10.13 12.20 -3.51
C LEU A 83 -11.23 12.87 -2.66
N GLU A 84 -10.88 13.82 -1.81
CA GLU A 84 -11.85 14.60 -1.01
C GLU A 84 -12.81 15.40 -1.91
N SER A 85 -12.29 15.96 -3.01
CA SER A 85 -13.11 16.66 -3.99
C SER A 85 -14.10 15.72 -4.70
N VAL A 86 -13.75 14.44 -4.86
CA VAL A 86 -14.59 13.41 -5.47
C VAL A 86 -15.62 12.85 -4.48
N ASP A 87 -15.26 12.59 -3.22
CA ASP A 87 -16.21 12.13 -2.21
C ASP A 87 -17.24 13.20 -1.85
N SER A 88 -16.86 14.48 -1.85
CA SER A 88 -17.80 15.61 -1.72
C SER A 88 -18.81 15.64 -2.89
N PHE A 89 -18.40 15.20 -4.08
CA PHE A 89 -19.27 15.10 -5.26
C PHE A 89 -20.21 13.89 -5.17
N TRP A 90 -19.73 12.71 -4.76
CA TRP A 90 -20.55 11.51 -4.58
C TRP A 90 -21.56 11.63 -3.44
N MET A 91 -21.18 12.20 -2.29
CA MET A 91 -22.11 12.44 -1.18
C MET A 91 -23.25 13.39 -1.61
N GLY A 92 -22.93 14.41 -2.41
CA GLY A 92 -23.92 15.34 -2.97
C GLY A 92 -24.86 14.70 -3.99
N LEU A 93 -24.37 13.80 -4.85
CA LEU A 93 -25.19 13.06 -5.82
C LEU A 93 -26.07 11.99 -5.17
N VAL A 94 -25.54 11.27 -4.18
CA VAL A 94 -26.31 10.26 -3.42
C VAL A 94 -27.40 10.93 -2.60
N LEU A 95 -27.11 12.04 -1.91
CA LEU A 95 -28.14 12.80 -1.19
C LEU A 95 -29.21 13.38 -2.12
N LYS A 96 -28.83 13.84 -3.32
CA LYS A 96 -29.79 14.34 -4.31
C LYS A 96 -30.68 13.22 -4.86
N SER A 97 -30.12 12.07 -5.20
CA SER A 97 -30.89 10.89 -5.63
C SER A 97 -31.83 10.39 -4.52
N CYS A 98 -31.38 10.37 -3.26
CA CYS A 98 -32.21 9.98 -2.12
C CYS A 98 -33.32 11.00 -1.78
N LEU A 99 -33.14 12.28 -2.09
CA LEU A 99 -34.15 13.32 -1.91
C LEU A 99 -35.17 13.34 -3.07
N ASP A 100 -34.71 13.12 -4.30
CA ASP A 100 -35.57 13.07 -5.49
C ASP A 100 -36.49 11.82 -5.48
N GLU A 101 -36.04 10.69 -4.91
CA GLU A 101 -36.86 9.48 -4.72
C GLU A 101 -37.89 9.58 -3.58
N ASN A 102 -37.77 10.56 -2.67
CA ASN A 102 -38.68 10.74 -1.54
C ASN A 102 -39.74 11.85 -1.78
N LEU A 103 -39.73 12.46 -2.97
CA LEU A 103 -40.68 13.49 -3.41
C LEU A 103 -41.54 13.07 -4.63
N ALA A 104 -41.47 11.79 -5.03
CA ALA A 104 -42.33 11.15 -6.02
C ALA A 104 -43.35 10.22 -5.34
#